data_AF-A0A5P2BYI6-F1
#
_entry.id   AF-A0A5P2BYI6-F1
#
_cell.length_a   1.000
_cell.length_b   1.000
_cell.length_c   1.000
_cell.angle_alpha   90.00
_cell.angle_beta   90.00
_cell.angle_gamma   90.00
#
_symmetry.space_group_name_H-M   'P 1'
#
loop_
_entity.id
_entity.type
_entity.pdbx_description
1 polymer ?
#
loop_
_entity_poly.entity_id
_entity_poly.type
_entity_poly.pdbx_seq_one_letter_code
_entity_poly.pdbx_strand_id
1 'polypeptide(L)'
;MLVGLHRDLDGLTGKDDKSLGGSKKQYALRWGIFTMSYAAVEAFFNDVLALDPSRTRHLPLNPDKLRHVGQQHAVRLFTNDWGVRTRTLGNGPGNRSRWSAFVGTQEVQLYLADMKTLRDILSHGGDPYTVSNRSGALWPLKSGGHSMRLMGAEGFIQACCDLASQTVLAYGGVSADCPEWPEPERSGLSMERRPSLPLLD
;
A
#
# COMPACT_ATOMS: atom_id res chain seq x y z
N MET A 1 6.96 -2.35 -20.95
CA MET A 1 7.95 -3.34 -20.47
C MET A 1 8.52 -2.84 -19.14
N LEU A 2 7.92 -3.22 -18.01
CA LEU A 2 8.31 -2.88 -16.63
C LEU A 2 7.44 -3.70 -15.66
N VAL A 3 7.72 -3.80 -14.36
CA VAL A 3 8.87 -4.47 -13.73
C VAL A 3 8.22 -5.42 -12.70
N GLY A 4 8.44 -6.73 -12.77
CA GLY A 4 8.05 -7.63 -11.71
C GLY A 4 9.02 -7.41 -10.55
N LEU A 5 8.73 -6.51 -9.62
CA LEU A 5 9.70 -6.01 -8.62
C LEU A 5 10.54 -7.11 -7.98
N HIS A 6 9.95 -8.24 -7.58
CA HIS A 6 10.74 -9.36 -7.06
C HIS A 6 11.61 -10.05 -8.11
N ARG A 7 11.03 -10.39 -9.28
CA ARG A 7 11.73 -11.06 -10.39
C ARG A 7 12.88 -10.22 -10.92
N ASP A 8 12.63 -8.93 -11.15
CA ASP A 8 13.59 -8.06 -11.82
C ASP A 8 14.68 -7.62 -10.84
N LEU A 9 14.37 -7.53 -9.54
CA LEU A 9 15.39 -7.33 -8.51
C LEU A 9 16.33 -8.53 -8.32
N ASP A 10 15.85 -9.75 -8.57
CA ASP A 10 16.71 -10.94 -8.53
C ASP A 10 17.75 -10.94 -9.67
N GLY A 11 17.44 -10.28 -10.79
CA GLY A 11 18.33 -10.13 -11.94
C GLY A 11 19.24 -8.89 -11.91
N LEU A 12 19.06 -7.97 -10.95
CA LEU A 12 19.82 -6.72 -10.91
C LEU A 12 21.18 -6.88 -10.23
N THR A 13 22.19 -6.18 -10.75
CA THR A 13 23.55 -6.09 -10.19
C THR A 13 23.78 -4.71 -9.57
N GLY A 14 24.43 -4.69 -8.41
CA GLY A 14 24.87 -3.45 -7.77
C GLY A 14 26.04 -2.81 -8.51
N LYS A 15 26.40 -1.57 -8.13
CA LYS A 15 27.59 -0.87 -8.66
C LYS A 15 28.92 -1.59 -8.39
N ASP A 16 28.90 -2.59 -7.50
CA ASP A 16 29.99 -3.49 -7.16
C ASP A 16 29.97 -4.79 -7.99
N ASP A 17 29.19 -4.84 -9.07
CA ASP A 17 28.94 -6.01 -9.95
C ASP A 17 28.42 -7.26 -9.22
N LYS A 18 27.98 -7.10 -7.97
CA LYS A 18 27.37 -8.17 -7.18
C LYS A 18 25.88 -8.21 -7.40
N SER A 19 25.33 -9.42 -7.58
CA SER A 19 23.88 -9.61 -7.66
C SER A 19 23.20 -9.01 -6.42
N LEU A 20 22.14 -8.26 -6.66
CA LEU A 20 21.25 -7.74 -5.62
C LEU A 20 20.31 -8.84 -5.11
N GLY A 21 20.07 -9.90 -5.88
CA GLY A 21 19.26 -11.05 -5.49
C GLY A 21 19.76 -11.71 -4.20
N GLY A 22 18.88 -11.87 -3.22
CA GLY A 22 19.17 -12.45 -1.90
C GLY A 22 20.04 -11.59 -0.98
N SER A 23 20.47 -10.40 -1.40
CA SER A 23 21.37 -9.53 -0.63
C SER A 23 20.63 -8.65 0.39
N LYS A 24 21.33 -8.19 1.44
CA LYS A 24 20.81 -7.16 2.38
C LYS A 24 20.32 -5.89 1.67
N LYS A 25 20.87 -5.56 0.50
CA LYS A 25 20.46 -4.42 -0.33
C LYS A 25 19.03 -4.60 -0.86
N GLN A 26 18.65 -5.81 -1.29
CA GLN A 26 17.28 -6.12 -1.72
C GLN A 26 16.27 -6.04 -0.57
N TYR A 27 16.69 -6.40 0.64
CA TYR A 27 15.85 -6.24 1.85
C TYR A 27 15.60 -4.78 2.22
N ALA A 28 16.46 -3.84 1.82
CA ALA A 28 16.23 -2.41 2.05
C ALA A 28 15.24 -1.80 1.03
N LEU A 29 15.18 -2.35 -0.19
CA LEU A 29 14.34 -1.82 -1.27
C LEU A 29 12.86 -1.81 -0.92
N ARG A 30 12.36 -2.83 -0.23
CA ARG A 30 10.95 -2.86 0.23
C ARG A 30 10.59 -1.65 1.09
N TRP A 31 11.53 -1.15 1.90
CA TRP A 31 11.31 0.04 2.74
C TRP A 31 11.34 1.32 1.92
N GLY A 32 12.25 1.42 0.95
CA GLY A 32 12.28 2.53 0.00
C GLY A 32 11.00 2.63 -0.82
N ILE A 33 10.57 1.52 -1.43
CA ILE A 33 9.33 1.41 -2.20
C ILE A 33 8.13 1.82 -1.33
N PHE A 34 8.01 1.21 -0.16
CA PHE A 34 6.92 1.52 0.76
C PHE A 34 6.88 3.01 1.12
N THR A 35 8.02 3.59 1.49
CA THR A 35 8.11 5.00 1.90
C THR A 35 7.74 5.94 0.75
N MET A 36 8.24 5.67 -0.46
CA MET A 36 7.91 6.45 -1.66
C MET A 36 6.43 6.35 -2.02
N SER A 37 5.85 5.15 -2.00
CA SER A 37 4.42 4.95 -2.25
C SER A 37 3.56 5.64 -1.20
N TYR A 38 3.97 5.59 0.07
CA TYR A 38 3.24 6.24 1.16
C TYR A 38 3.25 7.76 1.02
N ALA A 39 4.42 8.34 0.72
CA ALA A 39 4.54 9.77 0.46
C ALA A 39 3.69 10.22 -0.74
N ALA A 40 3.67 9.43 -1.82
CA ALA A 40 2.88 9.75 -3.01
C ALA A 40 1.37 9.73 -2.73
N VAL A 41 0.86 8.72 -2.01
CA VAL A 41 -0.57 8.67 -1.67
C VAL A 41 -0.95 9.73 -0.63
N GLU A 42 -0.06 10.06 0.31
CA GLU A 42 -0.26 11.21 1.20
C GLU A 42 -0.40 12.49 0.38
N ALA A 43 0.54 12.78 -0.52
CA ALA A 43 0.49 13.96 -1.39
C ALA A 43 -0.83 14.02 -2.19
N PHE A 44 -1.24 12.91 -2.81
CA PHE A 44 -2.53 12.81 -3.50
C PHE A 44 -3.72 13.25 -2.63
N PHE A 45 -3.83 12.74 -1.39
CA PHE A 45 -4.93 13.13 -0.51
C PHE A 45 -4.82 14.59 -0.05
N ASN A 46 -3.60 15.12 0.11
CA ASN A 46 -3.41 16.52 0.46
C ASN A 46 -3.87 17.45 -0.68
N ASP A 47 -3.59 17.07 -1.93
CA ASP A 47 -3.98 17.83 -3.12
C ASP A 47 -5.49 17.75 -3.37
N VAL A 48 -6.07 16.54 -3.35
CA VAL A 48 -7.51 16.31 -3.62
C VAL A 48 -8.41 16.90 -2.53
N LEU A 49 -7.97 16.87 -1.27
CA LEU A 49 -8.71 17.52 -0.18
C LEU A 49 -8.42 19.03 -0.10
N ALA A 50 -7.71 19.59 -1.08
CA ALA A 50 -7.39 21.01 -1.25
C ALA A 50 -7.22 21.72 0.10
N LEU A 51 -6.25 21.24 0.88
CA LEU A 51 -5.99 21.81 2.20
C LEU A 51 -5.71 23.31 2.05
N ASP A 52 -6.26 24.10 2.97
CA ASP A 52 -5.99 25.53 3.10
C ASP A 52 -4.51 25.84 2.79
N PRO A 53 -4.20 26.66 1.77
CA PRO A 53 -2.82 26.97 1.39
C PRO A 53 -1.98 27.56 2.53
N SER A 54 -2.61 28.09 3.58
CA SER A 54 -1.95 28.57 4.80
C SER A 54 -1.60 27.46 5.81
N ARG A 55 -2.14 26.24 5.63
CA ARG A 55 -1.78 25.07 6.45
C ARG A 55 -0.45 24.50 5.99
N THR A 56 0.53 24.60 6.87
CA THR A 56 1.86 23.99 6.70
C THR A 56 1.92 22.50 7.05
N ARG A 57 0.86 21.94 7.65
CA ARG A 57 0.83 20.53 8.07
C ARG A 57 0.06 19.65 7.09
N HIS A 58 0.79 18.73 6.48
CA HIS A 58 0.20 17.67 5.67
C HIS A 58 -0.74 16.78 6.50
N LEU A 59 -1.85 16.37 5.88
CA LEU A 59 -2.71 15.33 6.41
C LEU A 59 -2.00 13.98 6.25
N PRO A 60 -1.77 13.25 7.36
CA PRO A 60 -1.27 11.90 7.24
C PRO A 60 -2.35 11.00 6.62
N LEU A 61 -1.96 9.88 6.02
CA LEU A 61 -2.88 8.84 5.54
C LEU A 61 -3.57 8.15 6.73
N ASN A 62 -4.52 8.86 7.35
CA ASN A 62 -5.31 8.46 8.50
C ASN A 62 -6.80 8.50 8.11
N PRO A 63 -7.47 7.34 8.03
CA PRO A 63 -8.85 7.26 7.50
C PRO A 63 -9.86 8.15 8.23
N ASP A 64 -9.76 8.28 9.56
CA ASP A 64 -10.72 9.10 10.32
C ASP A 64 -10.54 10.59 10.03
N LYS A 65 -9.29 11.07 9.94
CA LYS A 65 -8.99 12.45 9.55
C LYS A 65 -9.42 12.75 8.11
N LEU A 66 -9.09 11.85 7.19
CA LEU A 66 -9.46 12.01 5.78
C LEU A 66 -10.98 11.97 5.59
N ARG A 67 -11.69 11.07 6.28
CA ARG A 67 -13.16 11.04 6.30
C ARG A 67 -13.73 12.35 6.82
N HIS A 68 -13.19 12.86 7.93
CA HIS A 68 -13.65 14.13 8.51
C HIS A 68 -13.49 15.29 7.54
N VAL A 69 -12.36 15.38 6.84
CA VAL A 69 -12.13 16.44 5.85
C VAL A 69 -13.01 16.24 4.62
N GLY A 70 -13.13 15.02 4.10
CA GLY A 70 -14.02 14.71 2.98
C GLY A 70 -15.48 15.12 3.23
N GLN A 71 -15.98 14.92 4.46
CA GLN A 71 -17.32 15.35 4.85
C GLN A 71 -17.54 16.87 4.71
N GLN A 72 -16.51 17.69 4.91
CA GLN A 72 -16.58 19.15 4.73
C GLN A 72 -16.79 19.53 3.25
N HIS A 73 -16.40 18.66 2.33
CA HIS A 73 -16.61 18.81 0.88
C HIS A 73 -17.81 18.00 0.37
N ALA A 74 -18.68 17.51 1.26
CA ALA A 74 -19.78 16.59 0.95
C ALA A 74 -19.35 15.29 0.26
N VAL A 75 -18.08 14.88 0.40
CA VAL A 75 -17.53 13.64 -0.14
C VAL A 75 -17.47 12.56 0.94
N ARG A 76 -18.00 11.37 0.61
CA ARG A 76 -18.02 10.22 1.53
C ARG A 76 -16.81 9.32 1.29
N LEU A 77 -15.72 9.59 2.01
CA LEU A 77 -14.52 8.75 1.99
C LEU A 77 -14.57 7.61 3.02
N PHE A 78 -13.96 6.48 2.70
CA PHE A 78 -13.84 5.30 3.58
C PHE A 78 -15.20 4.82 4.13
N THR A 79 -16.18 4.63 3.24
CA THR A 79 -17.50 4.04 3.57
C THR A 79 -17.41 2.51 3.64
N ASN A 80 -18.54 1.85 3.92
CA ASN A 80 -18.60 0.39 4.01
C ASN A 80 -18.38 -0.33 2.66
N ASP A 81 -18.51 0.40 1.56
CA ASP A 81 -18.33 -0.15 0.21
C ASP A 81 -16.90 0.07 -0.30
N TRP A 82 -16.04 0.73 0.48
CA TRP A 82 -14.64 0.90 0.13
C TRP A 82 -13.85 -0.37 0.35
N GLY A 83 -12.78 -0.58 -0.40
CA GLY A 83 -11.80 -1.57 -0.04
C GLY A 83 -10.44 -1.36 -0.69
N VAL A 84 -9.45 -2.17 -0.33
CA VAL A 84 -8.15 -2.16 -0.99
C VAL A 84 -7.67 -3.58 -1.22
N ARG A 85 -6.99 -3.81 -2.34
CA ARG A 85 -6.33 -5.07 -2.63
C ARG A 85 -4.88 -4.97 -2.23
N THR A 86 -4.41 -5.98 -1.51
CA THR A 86 -3.02 -6.06 -1.06
C THR A 86 -2.57 -7.51 -0.92
N ARG A 87 -1.34 -7.70 -0.47
CA ARG A 87 -0.69 -9.00 -0.31
C ARG A 87 -0.58 -9.36 1.16
N THR A 88 -1.17 -10.47 1.55
CA THR A 88 -1.18 -10.99 2.94
C THR A 88 -0.51 -12.37 3.00
N LEU A 89 -0.29 -12.89 4.22
CA LEU A 89 0.09 -14.30 4.40
C LEU A 89 -1.10 -15.19 4.04
N GLY A 90 -0.91 -16.12 3.10
CA GLY A 90 -1.94 -17.09 2.76
C GLY A 90 -2.08 -18.19 3.81
N ASN A 91 -3.30 -18.68 4.01
CA ASN A 91 -3.60 -19.81 4.91
C ASN A 91 -3.29 -21.18 4.28
N GLY A 92 -2.80 -21.21 3.03
CA GLY A 92 -2.49 -22.44 2.30
C GLY A 92 -1.07 -22.97 2.54
N PRO A 93 -0.78 -24.21 2.14
CA PRO A 93 0.55 -24.82 2.29
C PRO A 93 1.66 -23.98 1.64
N GLY A 94 2.79 -23.83 2.34
CA GLY A 94 4.02 -23.27 1.78
C GLY A 94 4.34 -21.82 2.15
N ASN A 95 3.69 -21.23 3.16
CA ASN A 95 4.00 -19.88 3.66
C ASN A 95 4.17 -18.89 2.50
N ARG A 96 3.16 -18.80 1.64
CA ARG A 96 3.20 -17.94 0.44
C ARG A 96 2.32 -16.72 0.65
N SER A 97 2.78 -15.59 0.11
CA SER A 97 1.95 -14.39 0.04
C SER A 97 0.84 -14.56 -0.99
N ARG A 98 -0.38 -14.12 -0.67
CA ARG A 98 -1.59 -14.21 -1.49
C ARG A 98 -2.24 -12.85 -1.66
N TRP A 99 -3.00 -12.66 -2.74
CA TRP A 99 -3.84 -11.47 -2.85
C TRP A 99 -5.04 -11.57 -1.92
N SER A 100 -5.35 -10.46 -1.24
CA SER A 100 -6.54 -10.31 -0.41
C SER A 100 -7.17 -8.95 -0.67
N ALA A 101 -8.48 -8.85 -0.44
CA ALA A 101 -9.19 -7.57 -0.37
C ALA A 101 -9.50 -7.29 1.10
N PHE A 102 -9.25 -6.06 1.54
CA PHE A 102 -9.74 -5.50 2.80
C PHE A 102 -10.93 -4.62 2.46
N VAL A 103 -12.14 -4.98 2.89
CA VAL A 103 -13.38 -4.33 2.48
C VAL A 103 -14.13 -3.78 3.69
N GLY A 104 -14.68 -2.60 3.52
CA GLY A 104 -15.40 -1.85 4.52
C GLY A 104 -14.50 -1.03 5.44
N THR A 105 -15.18 -0.15 6.18
CA THR A 105 -14.56 0.84 7.05
C THR A 105 -13.52 0.25 8.00
N GLN A 106 -13.86 -0.83 8.70
CA GLN A 106 -13.02 -1.38 9.75
C GLN A 106 -11.73 -1.99 9.21
N GLU A 107 -11.84 -2.83 8.17
CA GLU A 107 -10.69 -3.53 7.59
C GLU A 107 -9.70 -2.55 6.94
N VAL A 108 -10.22 -1.58 6.18
CA VAL A 108 -9.40 -0.53 5.58
C VAL A 108 -8.74 0.34 6.66
N GLN A 109 -9.44 0.66 7.75
CA GLN A 109 -8.90 1.43 8.86
C GLN A 109 -7.75 0.70 9.57
N LEU A 110 -7.92 -0.59 9.86
CA LEU A 110 -6.88 -1.40 10.48
C LEU A 110 -5.63 -1.48 9.58
N TYR A 111 -5.83 -1.73 8.29
CA TYR A 111 -4.74 -1.80 7.31
C TYR A 111 -3.95 -0.50 7.23
N LEU A 112 -4.63 0.64 7.01
CA LEU A 112 -3.96 1.93 6.86
C LEU A 112 -3.32 2.41 8.17
N ALA A 113 -3.87 2.05 9.32
CA ALA A 113 -3.24 2.35 10.59
C ALA A 113 -1.94 1.54 10.83
N ASP A 114 -1.88 0.27 10.42
CA ASP A 114 -0.63 -0.50 10.44
C ASP A 114 0.40 0.10 9.46
N MET A 115 -0.02 0.47 8.24
CA MET A 115 0.87 1.13 7.27
C MET A 115 1.38 2.48 7.79
N LYS A 116 0.51 3.30 8.40
CA LYS A 116 0.94 4.56 9.03
C LYS A 116 1.97 4.32 10.12
N THR A 117 1.74 3.34 10.99
CA THR A 117 2.67 3.00 12.07
C THR A 117 4.02 2.58 11.51
N LEU A 118 4.03 1.76 10.45
CA LEU A 118 5.26 1.38 9.75
C LEU A 118 6.01 2.59 9.20
N ARG A 119 5.29 3.50 8.54
CA ARG A 119 5.88 4.73 7.99
C ARG A 119 6.47 5.62 9.07
N ASP A 120 5.77 5.78 10.18
CA ASP A 120 6.27 6.61 11.29
C ASP A 120 7.53 6.00 11.91
N ILE A 121 7.57 4.68 12.13
CA ILE A 121 8.77 3.99 12.62
C ILE A 121 9.96 4.21 11.68
N LEU A 122 9.76 3.99 10.37
CA LEU A 122 10.81 4.17 9.36
C LEU A 122 11.31 5.61 9.29
N SER A 123 10.40 6.59 9.37
CA SER A 123 10.74 8.02 9.29
C SER A 123 11.57 8.51 10.48
N HIS A 124 11.44 7.87 11.65
CA HIS A 124 12.20 8.21 12.85
C HIS A 124 13.42 7.30 13.08
N GLY A 125 13.78 6.45 12.11
CA GLY A 125 14.91 5.53 12.22
C GLY A 125 14.71 4.40 13.25
N GLY A 126 13.47 4.10 13.61
CA GLY A 126 13.12 3.02 14.52
C GLY A 126 13.24 1.64 13.87
N ASP A 127 13.04 0.59 14.68
CA ASP A 127 13.06 -0.79 14.21
C ASP A 127 11.75 -1.16 13.48
N PRO A 128 11.74 -1.35 12.14
CA PRO A 128 10.51 -1.66 11.40
C PRO A 128 9.91 -3.02 11.75
N TYR A 129 10.58 -3.84 12.56
CA TYR A 129 10.07 -5.15 12.99
C TYR A 129 9.09 -5.07 14.18
N THR A 130 8.99 -3.91 14.84
CA THR A 130 8.11 -3.70 16.01
C THR A 130 6.72 -3.18 15.65
N VAL A 131 6.40 -3.11 14.36
CA VAL A 131 5.11 -2.59 13.87
C VAL A 131 3.93 -3.50 14.26
N SER A 132 2.77 -2.88 14.50
CA SER A 132 1.51 -3.60 14.71
C SER A 132 1.07 -4.32 13.44
N ASN A 133 0.35 -5.44 13.61
CA ASN A 133 -0.20 -6.22 12.51
C ASN A 133 -1.66 -6.55 12.75
N ARG A 134 -2.46 -5.54 13.09
CA ARG A 134 -3.88 -5.71 13.42
C ARG A 134 -4.70 -6.08 12.19
N SER A 135 -4.26 -5.67 11.02
CA SER A 135 -4.82 -6.06 9.72
C SER A 135 -4.40 -7.46 9.27
N GLY A 136 -3.36 -8.06 9.85
CA GLY A 136 -2.80 -9.32 9.37
C GLY A 136 -2.06 -9.21 8.03
N ALA A 137 -1.82 -8.00 7.51
CA ALA A 137 -1.14 -7.80 6.23
C ALA A 137 0.39 -7.98 6.29
N LEU A 138 0.99 -7.83 7.48
CA LEU A 138 2.43 -7.94 7.67
C LEU A 138 2.84 -9.37 8.00
N TRP A 139 4.08 -9.70 7.60
CA TRP A 139 4.63 -11.05 7.74
C TRP A 139 5.11 -11.32 9.17
N PRO A 140 4.59 -12.32 9.88
CA PRO A 140 5.10 -12.66 11.21
C PRO A 140 6.52 -13.24 11.11
N LEU A 141 7.41 -12.78 12.00
CA LEU A 141 8.78 -13.26 12.08
C LEU A 141 8.94 -14.32 13.17
N LYS A 142 9.80 -15.32 12.91
CA LYS A 142 10.11 -16.36 13.92
C LYS A 142 10.72 -15.80 15.20
N SER A 143 11.45 -14.70 15.09
CA SER A 143 12.07 -13.97 16.20
C SER A 143 11.07 -13.14 17.03
N GLY A 144 9.78 -13.17 16.68
CA GLY A 144 8.81 -12.20 17.15
C GLY A 144 8.77 -10.95 16.27
N GLY A 145 7.65 -10.23 16.31
CA GLY A 145 7.40 -9.04 15.50
C GLY A 145 6.90 -9.35 14.08
N HIS A 146 6.83 -8.30 13.26
CA HIS A 146 6.26 -8.36 11.91
C HIS A 146 7.11 -7.60 10.91
N SER A 147 7.11 -8.00 9.65
CA SER A 147 7.84 -7.31 8.59
C SER A 147 7.01 -7.19 7.34
N MET A 148 7.16 -6.09 6.62
CA MET A 148 6.78 -6.05 5.21
C MET A 148 7.75 -6.90 4.39
N ARG A 149 7.25 -7.74 3.50
CA ARG A 149 8.04 -8.41 2.46
C ARG A 149 8.01 -7.55 1.19
N LEU A 150 8.88 -7.84 0.22
CA LEU A 150 8.85 -7.13 -1.06
C LEU A 150 7.47 -7.22 -1.75
N MET A 151 6.85 -8.40 -1.72
CA MET A 151 5.46 -8.59 -2.18
C MET A 151 4.44 -7.77 -1.36
N GLY A 152 4.72 -7.50 -0.08
CA GLY A 152 3.89 -6.60 0.73
C GLY A 152 3.99 -5.15 0.28
N ALA A 153 5.19 -4.70 -0.15
CA ALA A 153 5.37 -3.38 -0.75
C ALA A 153 4.66 -3.26 -2.10
N GLU A 154 4.69 -4.31 -2.94
CA GLU A 154 3.87 -4.41 -4.16
C GLU A 154 2.37 -4.34 -3.84
N GLY A 155 1.93 -5.08 -2.83
CA GLY A 155 0.56 -5.03 -2.34
C GLY A 155 0.16 -3.63 -1.84
N PHE A 156 1.08 -2.87 -1.25
CA PHE A 156 0.81 -1.50 -0.81
C PHE A 156 0.71 -0.51 -1.98
N ILE A 157 1.51 -0.69 -3.04
CA ILE A 157 1.34 0.08 -4.30
C ILE A 157 -0.08 -0.13 -4.84
N GLN A 158 -0.53 -1.38 -4.94
CA GLN A 158 -1.89 -1.69 -5.40
C GLN A 158 -2.95 -1.03 -4.50
N ALA A 159 -2.77 -1.08 -3.17
CA ALA A 159 -3.68 -0.44 -2.25
C ALA A 159 -3.74 1.09 -2.45
N CYS A 160 -2.60 1.74 -2.74
CA CYS A 160 -2.57 3.17 -3.08
C CYS A 160 -3.35 3.46 -4.36
N CYS A 161 -3.21 2.64 -5.40
CA CYS A 161 -3.99 2.76 -6.64
C CYS A 161 -5.49 2.60 -6.37
N ASP A 162 -5.89 1.59 -5.57
CA ASP A 162 -7.29 1.36 -5.22
C ASP A 162 -7.87 2.54 -4.44
N LEU A 163 -7.11 3.11 -3.49
CA LEU A 163 -7.52 4.31 -2.73
C LEU A 163 -7.72 5.52 -3.65
N ALA A 164 -6.78 5.77 -4.55
CA ALA A 164 -6.87 6.89 -5.48
C ALA A 164 -8.08 6.74 -6.42
N SER A 165 -8.28 5.56 -7.01
CA SER A 165 -9.44 5.29 -7.88
C SER A 165 -10.77 5.46 -7.15
N GLN A 166 -10.93 4.90 -5.95
CA GLN A 166 -12.17 5.08 -5.18
C GLN A 166 -12.38 6.51 -4.72
N THR A 167 -11.31 7.26 -4.48
CA THR A 167 -11.41 8.69 -4.18
C THR A 167 -11.94 9.43 -5.40
N VAL A 168 -11.42 9.19 -6.60
CA VAL A 168 -11.94 9.81 -7.84
C VAL A 168 -13.45 9.54 -8.01
N LEU A 169 -13.88 8.29 -7.83
CA LEU A 169 -15.29 7.90 -7.91
C LEU A 169 -16.13 8.59 -6.82
N ALA A 170 -15.63 8.68 -5.59
CA ALA A 170 -16.34 9.34 -4.50
C ALA A 170 -16.53 10.86 -4.73
N TYR A 171 -15.66 11.48 -5.52
CA TYR A 171 -15.79 12.87 -5.97
C TYR A 171 -16.71 13.04 -7.21
N GLY A 172 -17.36 11.95 -7.66
CA GLY A 172 -18.26 11.95 -8.82
C GLY A 172 -17.56 11.80 -10.17
N GLY A 173 -16.27 11.45 -10.18
CA GLY A 173 -15.59 11.02 -11.40
C GLY A 173 -16.11 9.67 -11.90
N VAL A 174 -15.82 9.35 -13.16
CA VAL A 174 -16.15 8.05 -13.76
C VAL A 174 -14.93 7.15 -13.83
N SER A 175 -15.13 5.84 -14.03
CA SER A 175 -14.02 4.87 -14.19
C SER A 175 -13.04 5.24 -15.30
N ALA A 176 -13.47 5.99 -16.32
CA ALA A 176 -12.60 6.49 -17.38
C ALA A 176 -11.66 7.62 -16.93
N ASP A 177 -11.95 8.29 -15.81
CA ASP A 177 -11.11 9.32 -15.20
C ASP A 177 -10.02 8.72 -14.29
N CYS A 178 -10.15 7.45 -13.94
CA CYS A 178 -9.11 6.75 -13.20
C CYS A 178 -7.89 6.56 -14.12
N PRO A 179 -6.67 6.93 -13.67
CA PRO A 179 -5.49 6.68 -14.47
C PRO A 179 -5.35 5.18 -14.70
N GLU A 180 -4.94 4.81 -15.92
CA GLU A 180 -4.57 3.43 -16.20
C GLU A 180 -3.31 3.11 -15.39
N TRP A 181 -3.50 2.40 -14.29
CA TRP A 181 -2.39 2.02 -13.43
C TRP A 181 -1.54 1.00 -14.19
N PRO A 182 -0.24 1.27 -14.42
CA PRO A 182 0.61 0.34 -15.13
C PRO A 182 0.63 -1.00 -14.39
N GLU A 183 0.13 -2.05 -15.05
CA GLU A 183 0.20 -3.39 -14.50
C GLU A 183 1.56 -4.01 -14.87
N PRO A 184 2.41 -4.37 -13.89
CA PRO A 184 3.68 -5.00 -14.20
C PRO A 184 3.43 -6.33 -14.89
N GLU A 185 4.33 -6.72 -15.79
CA GLU A 185 4.27 -8.05 -16.40
C GLU A 185 4.45 -9.11 -15.32
N ARG A 186 3.35 -9.78 -14.98
CA ARG A 186 3.29 -10.76 -13.90
C ARG A 186 3.91 -12.07 -14.37
N SER A 187 4.66 -12.74 -13.50
CA SER A 187 5.12 -14.12 -13.72
C SER A 187 5.16 -14.87 -12.38
N GLY A 188 5.03 -16.19 -12.41
CA GLY A 188 5.05 -17.00 -11.19
C GLY A 188 4.01 -16.56 -10.15
N LEU A 189 4.44 -16.24 -8.93
CA LEU A 189 3.54 -15.87 -7.82
C LEU A 189 2.81 -14.53 -7.99
N SER A 190 3.29 -13.66 -8.91
CA SER A 190 2.62 -12.40 -9.24
C SER A 190 1.48 -12.60 -10.25
N MET A 191 1.39 -13.76 -10.91
CA MET A 191 0.29 -14.12 -11.85
C MET A 191 -1.03 -14.47 -11.13
N GLU A 192 -1.00 -14.60 -9.81
CA GLU A 192 -2.21 -14.85 -9.04
C GLU A 192 -3.24 -13.74 -9.31
N ARG A 193 -4.46 -14.13 -9.70
CA ARG A 193 -5.53 -13.19 -10.02
C ARG A 193 -5.86 -12.37 -8.78
N ARG A 194 -5.88 -11.04 -8.91
CA ARG A 194 -6.38 -10.16 -7.84
C ARG A 194 -7.86 -10.46 -7.58
N PRO A 195 -8.31 -10.45 -6.31
CA PRO A 195 -9.73 -10.57 -6.01
C PRO A 195 -10.50 -9.40 -6.64
N SER A 196 -11.78 -9.62 -6.90
CA SER A 196 -12.68 -8.54 -7.25
C SER A 196 -12.74 -7.56 -6.08
N LEU A 197 -12.67 -6.27 -6.38
CA LEU A 197 -12.92 -5.22 -5.41
C LEU A 197 -14.28 -4.63 -5.80
N PRO A 198 -15.29 -4.63 -4.91
CA PRO A 198 -16.46 -3.81 -5.15
C PRO A 198 -15.97 -2.35 -5.21
N LEU A 199 -16.05 -1.74 -6.39
CA LEU A 199 -15.84 -0.31 -6.51
C LEU A 199 -17.13 0.39 -6.13
N LEU A 200 -17.03 1.64 -5.68
CA LEU A 200 -18.20 2.49 -5.57
C LEU A 200 -18.83 2.62 -6.97
N ASP A 201 -20.11 2.28 -7.07
CA ASP A 201 -20.95 2.55 -8.25
C ASP A 201 -21.37 4.02 -8.31
#